data_AF-A0A2G5TF83-F1
#
_entry.id   AF-A0A2G5TF83-F1
#
_cell.length_a   1.000
_cell.length_b   1.000
_cell.length_c   1.000
_cell.angle_alpha   90.00
_cell.angle_beta   90.00
_cell.angle_gamma   90.00
#
_symmetry.space_group_name_H-M   'P 1'
#
loop_
_entity.id
_entity.type
_entity.pdbx_description
1 polymer ?
#
loop_
_entity_poly.entity_id
_entity_poly.type
_entity_poly.pdbx_seq_one_letter_code
_entity_poly.pdbx_strand_id
1 'polypeptide(L)'
;MSVTSNLTISGSLFELTTDMELFYYGILVFVFSIFNAPILALIITTLEMKNAQSPNMAFRLMNIINVCLLGQGLGHLLTFPCLIFPNLLKTFETVVRIIGGIMNTLWICDLSMVTLLGVSRVLIFSNTISIRKSDRIIRFLLILLLSWIFILLIYSILFRNMMMYPPQWAYDFDVPFCDLFDTLEISLSFPCILISFLSYLTIAYLIFVSKNLKSSVASRRNEIAILFQSALVTAYISVMIFVWHPALFTMFQFIDMNDQTNQAILNFMWIVHCYVNPCMLLVFNKSIRGDCVRLLRTGKIDQPPRAAATSIVTLS
;
A
#
# COMPACT_ATOMS: atom_id res chain seq x y z
N MET A 1 -15.30 36.15 36.16
CA MET A 1 -14.78 34.87 36.68
C MET A 1 -13.90 34.27 35.61
N SER A 2 -12.59 34.40 35.82
CA SER A 2 -11.55 33.78 35.02
C SER A 2 -11.50 32.30 35.40
N VAL A 3 -11.74 31.42 34.44
CA VAL A 3 -11.38 30.00 34.55
C VAL A 3 -10.09 29.84 33.76
N THR A 4 -8.98 30.21 34.40
CA THR A 4 -7.66 29.71 34.04
C THR A 4 -7.70 28.19 34.12
N SER A 5 -7.63 27.54 32.95
CA SER A 5 -7.38 26.12 32.83
C SER A 5 -6.02 25.82 33.47
N ASN A 6 -6.04 25.01 34.53
CA ASN A 6 -4.85 24.40 35.11
C ASN A 6 -4.24 23.45 34.07
N LEU A 7 -3.34 23.97 33.23
CA LEU A 7 -2.44 23.17 32.40
C LEU A 7 -1.17 22.89 33.21
N THR A 8 -1.30 22.12 34.30
CA THR A 8 -0.15 21.53 34.98
C THR A 8 0.28 20.26 34.25
N ILE A 9 0.95 20.42 33.10
CA ILE A 9 1.78 19.35 32.54
C ILE A 9 3.13 19.46 33.25
N SER A 10 3.28 18.77 34.39
CA SER A 10 4.54 18.70 35.15
C SER A 10 5.34 17.43 34.83
N GLY A 11 5.34 17.00 33.56
CA GLY A 11 6.13 15.88 33.07
C GLY A 11 6.93 16.26 31.82
N SER A 12 8.14 15.72 31.68
CA SER A 12 8.94 15.90 30.45
C SER A 12 8.21 15.30 29.25
N LEU A 13 8.22 15.98 28.10
CA LEU A 13 7.65 15.44 26.86
C LEU A 13 8.34 14.11 26.46
N PHE A 14 9.62 13.98 26.78
CA PHE A 14 10.47 12.82 26.48
C PHE A 14 10.65 11.91 27.71
N GLU A 15 9.62 11.79 28.54
CA GLU A 15 9.56 10.77 29.57
C GLU A 15 9.38 9.39 28.94
N LEU A 16 10.24 8.45 29.31
CA LEU A 16 10.20 7.08 28.78
C LEU A 16 9.01 6.31 29.33
N THR A 17 8.43 5.44 28.51
CA THR A 17 7.47 4.45 28.99
C THR A 17 8.10 3.53 30.05
N THR A 18 7.34 3.17 31.08
CA THR A 18 7.73 2.16 32.07
C THR A 18 7.54 0.73 31.55
N ASP A 19 6.78 0.57 30.47
CA ASP A 19 6.57 -0.70 29.79
C ASP A 19 7.75 -1.00 28.84
N MET A 20 8.61 -1.92 29.26
CA MET A 20 9.82 -2.28 28.51
C MET A 20 9.50 -2.99 27.19
N GLU A 21 8.40 -3.74 27.10
CA GLU A 21 7.99 -4.40 25.84
C GLU A 21 7.61 -3.34 24.81
N LEU A 22 6.81 -2.35 25.23
CA LEU A 22 6.41 -1.24 24.38
C LEU A 22 7.60 -0.36 23.98
N PHE A 23 8.55 -0.16 24.88
CA PHE A 23 9.80 0.56 24.61
C PHE A 23 10.63 -0.12 23.50
N TYR A 24 10.92 -1.41 23.65
CA TYR A 24 11.70 -2.17 22.66
C TYR A 24 10.96 -2.27 21.32
N TYR A 25 9.65 -2.50 21.37
CA TYR A 25 8.80 -2.52 20.18
C TYR A 25 8.84 -1.17 19.45
N GLY A 26 8.70 -0.05 20.17
CA GLY A 26 8.78 1.30 19.62
C GLY A 26 10.12 1.57 18.93
N ILE A 27 11.25 1.16 19.54
CA ILE A 27 12.59 1.32 18.93
C ILE A 27 12.71 0.47 17.65
N LEU A 28 12.38 -0.81 17.73
CA LEU A 28 12.50 -1.74 16.62
C LEU A 28 11.72 -1.23 15.41
N VAL A 29 10.49 -0.82 15.67
CA VAL A 29 9.61 -0.31 14.64
C VAL A 29 10.09 1.02 14.08
N PHE A 30 10.49 1.96 14.92
CA PHE A 30 10.99 3.26 14.48
C PHE A 30 12.19 3.10 13.55
N VAL A 31 13.18 2.29 13.95
CA VAL A 31 14.35 1.99 13.12
C VAL A 31 13.94 1.31 11.81
N PHE A 32 13.00 0.35 11.89
CA PHE A 32 12.50 -0.33 10.72
C PHE A 32 11.76 0.60 9.76
N SER A 33 11.01 1.61 10.21
CA SER A 33 10.27 2.53 9.35
C SER A 33 11.15 3.54 8.59
N ILE A 34 12.36 3.86 9.08
CA ILE A 34 13.26 4.86 8.47
C ILE A 34 13.62 4.51 7.02
N PHE A 35 13.86 3.23 6.73
CA PHE A 35 14.32 2.79 5.42
C PHE A 35 13.22 2.76 4.35
N ASN A 36 11.96 2.93 4.74
CA ASN A 36 10.84 2.73 3.85
C ASN A 36 10.75 3.86 2.82
N ALA A 37 10.85 5.10 3.30
CA ALA A 37 10.74 6.28 2.45
C ALA A 37 11.81 6.34 1.35
N PRO A 38 13.11 6.10 1.62
CA PRO A 38 14.12 6.03 0.56
C PRO A 38 13.84 4.97 -0.51
N ILE A 39 13.40 3.76 -0.11
CA ILE A 39 13.14 2.65 -1.04
C ILE A 39 11.94 2.99 -1.94
N LEU A 40 10.84 3.46 -1.35
CA LEU A 40 9.64 3.82 -2.10
C LEU A 40 9.87 5.04 -2.98
N ALA A 41 10.60 6.06 -2.52
CA ALA A 41 10.95 7.22 -3.34
C ALA A 41 11.71 6.79 -4.61
N LEU A 42 12.70 5.91 -4.49
CA LEU A 42 13.43 5.38 -5.64
C LEU A 42 12.49 4.70 -6.66
N ILE A 43 11.58 3.86 -6.18
CA ILE A 43 10.64 3.12 -7.04
C ILE A 43 9.65 4.07 -7.71
N ILE A 44 9.06 5.00 -6.95
CA ILE A 44 8.10 5.99 -7.46
C ILE A 44 8.74 6.84 -8.57
N THR A 45 9.93 7.39 -8.31
CA THR A 45 10.67 8.18 -9.31
C THR A 45 11.00 7.34 -10.54
N THR A 46 11.43 6.08 -10.36
CA THR A 46 11.74 5.18 -11.48
C THR A 46 10.53 4.93 -12.37
N LEU A 47 9.39 4.60 -11.75
CA LEU A 47 8.13 4.35 -12.43
C LEU A 47 7.57 5.60 -13.11
N GLU A 48 7.72 6.77 -12.49
CA GLU A 48 7.29 8.05 -13.05
C GLU A 48 8.07 8.39 -14.32
N MET A 49 9.40 8.31 -14.26
CA MET A 49 10.27 8.51 -15.41
C MET A 49 9.96 7.51 -16.53
N LYS A 50 9.72 6.24 -16.18
CA LYS A 50 9.37 5.20 -17.16
C LYS A 50 8.01 5.45 -17.80
N ASN A 51 7.01 5.90 -17.02
CA ASN A 51 5.70 6.24 -17.54
C ASN A 51 5.73 7.50 -18.42
N ALA A 52 6.62 8.46 -18.16
CA ALA A 52 6.84 9.60 -19.05
C ALA A 52 7.40 9.17 -20.42
N GLN A 53 8.25 8.14 -20.46
CA GLN A 53 8.81 7.59 -21.69
C GLN A 53 7.83 6.69 -22.45
N SER A 54 7.12 5.82 -21.72
CA SER A 54 6.15 4.87 -22.26
C SER A 54 4.88 4.90 -21.42
N PRO A 55 3.92 5.77 -21.76
CA PRO A 55 2.68 5.91 -21.01
C PRO A 55 1.94 4.58 -20.90
N ASN A 56 1.73 4.13 -19.68
CA ASN A 56 1.05 2.88 -19.38
C ASN A 56 0.23 3.04 -18.10
N MET A 57 -1.05 2.70 -18.16
CA MET A 57 -1.94 2.78 -16.99
C MET A 57 -1.42 1.92 -15.83
N ALA A 58 -0.81 0.77 -16.12
CA ALA A 58 -0.23 -0.09 -15.10
C ALA A 58 0.86 0.62 -14.29
N PHE A 59 1.72 1.43 -14.92
CA PHE A 59 2.74 2.21 -14.19
C PHE A 59 2.12 3.30 -13.33
N ARG A 60 1.03 3.94 -13.80
CA ARG A 60 0.29 4.92 -12.99
C ARG A 60 -0.33 4.28 -11.75
N LEU A 61 -1.02 3.15 -11.92
CA LEU A 61 -1.61 2.41 -10.80
C LEU A 61 -0.54 1.93 -9.81
N MET A 62 0.57 1.38 -10.31
CA MET A 62 1.71 1.02 -9.45
C MET A 62 2.26 2.22 -8.69
N ASN A 63 2.31 3.42 -9.29
CA ASN A 63 2.75 4.61 -8.58
C ASN A 63 1.77 5.04 -7.50
N ILE A 64 0.45 5.00 -7.76
CA ILE A 64 -0.55 5.32 -6.73
C ILE A 64 -0.40 4.36 -5.54
N ILE A 65 -0.25 3.06 -5.81
CA ILE A 65 0.02 2.04 -4.78
C ILE A 65 1.25 2.40 -3.96
N ASN A 66 2.41 2.64 -4.60
CA ASN A 66 3.65 2.96 -3.89
C ASN A 66 3.56 4.29 -3.10
N VAL A 67 2.81 5.28 -3.59
CA VAL A 67 2.55 6.53 -2.85
C VAL A 67 1.69 6.27 -1.61
N CYS A 68 0.70 5.37 -1.70
CA CYS A 68 -0.11 4.97 -0.55
C CYS A 68 0.75 4.28 0.53
N LEU A 69 1.63 3.35 0.11
CA LEU A 69 2.57 2.68 1.01
C LEU A 69 3.59 3.66 1.62
N LEU A 70 3.99 4.70 0.88
CA LEU A 70 4.89 5.74 1.38
C LEU A 70 4.22 6.54 2.48
N GLY A 71 2.98 6.97 2.26
CA GLY A 71 2.23 7.71 3.27
C GLY A 71 1.93 6.87 4.52
N GLN A 72 1.59 5.58 4.37
CA GLN A 72 1.47 4.66 5.51
C GLN A 72 2.80 4.53 6.26
N GLY A 73 3.90 4.32 5.56
CA GLY A 73 5.24 4.23 6.13
C GLY A 73 5.69 5.48 6.88
N LEU A 74 5.42 6.66 6.34
CA LEU A 74 5.69 7.94 6.98
C LEU A 74 4.80 8.15 8.20
N GLY A 75 3.53 7.79 8.13
CA GLY A 75 2.61 7.86 9.27
C GLY A 75 3.12 7.03 10.44
N HIS A 76 3.46 5.76 10.18
CA HIS A 76 4.13 4.88 11.14
C HIS A 76 5.40 5.52 11.72
N LEU A 77 6.32 6.01 10.89
CA LEU A 77 7.55 6.68 11.33
C LEU A 77 7.29 7.84 12.30
N LEU A 78 6.24 8.63 12.06
CA LEU A 78 5.87 9.78 12.88
C LEU A 78 5.17 9.38 14.19
N THR A 79 4.39 8.30 14.19
CA THR A 79 3.58 7.93 15.35
C THR A 79 4.28 6.99 16.33
N PHE A 80 5.23 6.15 15.87
CA PHE A 80 5.90 5.19 16.75
C PHE A 80 6.81 5.77 17.84
N PRO A 81 7.39 6.98 17.72
CA PRO A 81 7.98 7.66 18.87
C PRO A 81 7.02 7.83 20.05
N CYS A 82 5.71 7.85 19.81
CA CYS A 82 4.70 7.92 20.87
C CYS A 82 4.62 6.66 21.73
N LEU A 83 5.14 5.52 21.25
CA LEU A 83 5.27 4.28 22.04
C LEU A 83 6.44 4.36 23.02
N ILE A 84 7.52 5.05 22.63
CA ILE A 84 8.71 5.25 23.45
C ILE A 84 8.44 6.35 24.49
N PHE A 85 7.78 7.43 24.06
CA PHE A 85 7.48 8.60 24.87
C PHE A 85 5.96 8.83 24.95
N PRO A 86 5.24 8.23 25.91
CA PRO A 86 3.78 8.30 26.00
C PRO A 86 3.23 9.72 26.18
N ASN A 87 4.04 10.65 26.72
CA ASN A 87 3.65 12.05 26.83
C ASN A 87 3.53 12.75 25.46
N LEU A 88 4.19 12.24 24.40
CA LEU A 88 3.94 12.68 23.03
C LEU A 88 2.51 12.35 22.59
N LEU A 89 2.03 11.12 22.88
CA LEU A 89 0.67 10.72 22.55
C LEU A 89 -0.36 11.60 23.25
N LYS A 90 -0.18 11.86 24.55
CA LYS A 90 -1.08 12.70 25.35
C LYS A 90 -1.11 14.15 24.88
N THR A 91 0.05 14.69 24.52
CA THR A 91 0.18 16.10 24.13
C THR A 91 -0.30 16.35 22.70
N PHE A 92 -0.02 15.42 21.78
CA PHE A 92 -0.31 15.55 20.35
C PHE A 92 -1.41 14.61 19.87
N GLU A 93 -2.31 14.18 20.76
CA GLU A 93 -3.35 13.19 20.47
C GLU A 93 -4.11 13.52 19.18
N THR A 94 -4.52 14.79 19.02
CA THR A 94 -5.25 15.25 17.82
C THR A 94 -4.45 14.99 16.53
N VAL A 95 -3.16 15.28 16.52
CA VAL A 95 -2.30 15.10 15.34
C VAL A 95 -2.08 13.61 15.07
N VAL A 96 -1.83 12.83 16.12
CA VAL A 96 -1.62 11.37 16.01
C VAL A 96 -2.87 10.69 15.43
N ARG A 97 -4.06 11.07 15.89
CA ARG A 97 -5.33 10.53 15.37
C ARG A 97 -5.58 10.90 13.91
N ILE A 98 -5.24 12.12 13.50
CA ILE A 98 -5.31 12.53 12.09
C ILE A 98 -4.35 11.68 11.24
N ILE A 99 -3.12 11.47 11.70
CA ILE A 99 -2.15 10.62 10.99
C ILE A 99 -2.68 9.20 10.86
N GLY A 100 -3.23 8.62 11.95
CA GLY A 100 -3.86 7.29 11.91
C GLY A 100 -5.00 7.19 10.90
N GLY A 101 -5.86 8.20 10.85
CA GLY A 101 -6.96 8.28 9.88
C GLY A 101 -6.48 8.37 8.43
N ILE A 102 -5.42 9.15 8.17
CA ILE A 102 -4.75 9.22 6.86
C ILE A 102 -4.17 7.85 6.49
N MET A 103 -3.45 7.22 7.41
CA MET A 103 -2.85 5.90 7.17
C MET A 103 -3.91 4.85 6.82
N ASN A 104 -5.01 4.81 7.57
CA ASN A 104 -6.10 3.88 7.29
C ASN A 104 -6.74 4.14 5.91
N THR A 105 -6.94 5.42 5.56
CA THR A 105 -7.46 5.79 4.24
C THR A 105 -6.52 5.36 3.10
N LEU A 106 -5.20 5.52 3.30
CA LEU A 106 -4.19 5.11 2.32
C LEU A 106 -4.10 3.58 2.19
N TRP A 107 -4.35 2.84 3.27
CA TRP A 107 -4.47 1.39 3.26
C TRP A 107 -5.64 0.93 2.38
N ILE A 108 -6.82 1.50 2.58
CA ILE A 108 -8.01 1.20 1.77
C ILE A 108 -7.78 1.53 0.28
N CYS A 109 -7.08 2.64 0.01
CA CYS A 109 -6.70 3.04 -1.33
C CYS A 109 -5.75 2.02 -1.99
N ASP A 110 -4.70 1.59 -1.28
CA ASP A 110 -3.73 0.60 -1.77
C ASP A 110 -4.43 -0.68 -2.22
N LEU A 111 -5.26 -1.27 -1.36
CA LEU A 111 -5.98 -2.51 -1.64
C LEU A 111 -6.88 -2.39 -2.89
N SER A 112 -7.59 -1.27 -3.01
CA SER A 112 -8.47 -0.99 -4.15
C SER A 112 -7.69 -0.83 -5.45
N MET A 113 -6.52 -0.18 -5.41
CA MET A 113 -5.66 0.03 -6.57
C MET A 113 -4.97 -1.26 -7.03
N VAL A 114 -4.54 -2.12 -6.10
CA VAL A 114 -4.01 -3.46 -6.41
C VAL A 114 -5.06 -4.29 -7.16
N THR A 115 -6.31 -4.24 -6.70
CA THR A 115 -7.44 -4.92 -7.35
C THR A 115 -7.68 -4.39 -8.76
N LEU A 116 -7.74 -3.06 -8.92
CA LEU A 116 -7.91 -2.43 -10.22
C LEU A 116 -6.76 -2.74 -11.18
N LEU A 117 -5.52 -2.84 -10.68
CA LEU A 117 -4.36 -3.26 -11.46
C LEU A 117 -4.50 -4.72 -11.95
N GLY A 118 -5.01 -5.61 -11.10
CA GLY A 118 -5.33 -7.01 -11.46
C GLY A 118 -6.34 -7.09 -12.61
N VAL A 119 -7.48 -6.40 -12.47
CA VAL A 119 -8.53 -6.34 -13.49
C VAL A 119 -8.01 -5.73 -14.79
N SER A 120 -7.23 -4.64 -14.71
CA SER A 120 -6.65 -3.98 -15.88
C SER A 120 -5.75 -4.94 -16.67
N ARG A 121 -4.97 -5.79 -15.98
CA ARG A 121 -4.12 -6.80 -16.63
C ARG A 121 -4.94 -7.89 -17.31
N VAL A 122 -6.01 -8.38 -16.68
CA VAL A 122 -6.93 -9.36 -17.30
C VAL A 122 -7.44 -8.83 -18.64
N LEU A 123 -7.95 -7.60 -18.65
CA LEU A 123 -8.52 -7.00 -19.87
C LEU A 123 -7.48 -6.78 -20.97
N ILE A 124 -6.24 -6.48 -20.59
CA ILE A 124 -5.10 -6.40 -21.52
C ILE A 124 -4.80 -7.78 -22.13
N PHE A 125 -4.69 -8.83 -21.31
CA PHE A 125 -4.37 -10.18 -21.80
C PHE A 125 -5.50 -10.80 -22.63
N SER A 126 -6.76 -10.44 -22.33
CA SER A 126 -7.93 -10.81 -23.13
C SER A 126 -8.03 -10.03 -24.45
N ASN A 127 -7.07 -9.15 -24.77
CA ASN A 127 -7.11 -8.21 -25.90
C ASN A 127 -8.37 -7.31 -25.94
N THR A 128 -9.06 -7.16 -24.81
CA THR A 128 -10.21 -6.26 -24.68
C THR A 128 -9.75 -4.81 -24.66
N ILE A 129 -8.61 -4.53 -24.04
CA ILE A 129 -8.03 -3.19 -23.90
C ILE A 129 -6.60 -3.16 -24.49
N SER A 130 -6.24 -2.05 -25.13
CA SER A 130 -4.88 -1.80 -25.59
C SER A 130 -3.96 -1.33 -24.46
N ILE A 131 -2.76 -1.91 -24.35
CA ILE A 131 -1.71 -1.53 -23.37
C ILE A 131 -1.40 -0.02 -23.39
N ARG A 132 -1.46 0.63 -24.56
CA ARG A 132 -1.03 2.03 -24.74
C ARG A 132 -2.13 3.06 -24.54
N LYS A 133 -3.41 2.66 -24.60
CA LYS A 133 -4.53 3.57 -24.39
C LYS A 133 -5.18 3.23 -23.06
N SER A 134 -5.18 4.20 -22.14
CA SER A 134 -6.02 4.18 -20.95
C SER A 134 -7.47 3.97 -21.39
N ASP A 135 -8.02 2.80 -21.12
CA ASP A 135 -9.42 2.54 -21.38
C ASP A 135 -10.31 3.49 -20.57
N ARG A 136 -11.45 3.87 -21.15
CA ARG A 136 -12.39 4.80 -20.51
C ARG A 136 -13.00 4.19 -19.25
N ILE A 137 -13.23 2.87 -19.23
CA ILE A 137 -13.81 2.15 -18.10
C ILE A 137 -12.84 2.15 -16.93
N ILE A 138 -11.57 1.78 -17.15
CA ILE A 138 -10.55 1.77 -16.08
C ILE A 138 -10.35 3.18 -15.52
N ARG A 139 -10.36 4.21 -16.37
CA ARG A 139 -10.26 5.60 -15.91
C ARG A 139 -11.48 6.02 -15.08
N PHE A 140 -12.68 5.64 -15.51
CA PHE A 140 -13.91 5.94 -14.77
C PHE A 140 -13.89 5.26 -13.39
N LEU A 141 -13.55 3.97 -13.33
CA LEU A 141 -13.41 3.23 -12.07
C LEU A 141 -12.34 3.85 -11.16
N LEU A 142 -11.20 4.25 -11.72
CA LEU A 142 -10.14 4.94 -10.97
C LEU A 142 -10.66 6.24 -10.35
N ILE A 143 -11.39 7.06 -11.11
CA ILE A 143 -11.95 8.33 -10.61
C ILE A 143 -12.97 8.05 -9.51
N LEU A 144 -13.85 7.06 -9.68
CA LEU A 144 -14.84 6.69 -8.67
C LEU A 144 -14.16 6.25 -7.36
N LEU A 145 -13.17 5.36 -7.45
CA LEU A 145 -12.42 4.89 -6.28
C LEU A 145 -11.69 6.05 -5.59
N LEU A 146 -10.95 6.87 -6.34
CA LEU A 146 -10.24 8.02 -5.75
C LEU A 146 -11.20 9.05 -5.13
N SER A 147 -12.39 9.23 -5.70
CA SER A 147 -13.42 10.11 -5.12
C SER A 147 -13.92 9.57 -3.78
N TRP A 148 -14.14 8.24 -3.69
CA TRP A 148 -14.49 7.59 -2.44
C TRP A 148 -13.38 7.71 -1.38
N ILE A 149 -12.12 7.42 -1.76
CA ILE A 149 -10.96 7.58 -0.88
C ILE A 149 -10.83 9.03 -0.38
N PHE A 150 -11.12 10.02 -1.23
CA PHE A 150 -11.09 11.42 -0.84
C PHE A 150 -12.17 11.76 0.21
N ILE A 151 -13.37 11.18 0.09
CA ILE A 151 -14.43 11.31 1.10
C ILE A 151 -13.97 10.71 2.44
N LEU A 152 -13.39 9.51 2.41
CA LEU A 152 -12.82 8.87 3.60
C LEU A 152 -11.73 9.71 4.26
N LEU A 153 -10.88 10.34 3.45
CA LEU A 153 -9.81 11.21 3.93
C LEU A 153 -10.38 12.43 4.68
N ILE A 154 -11.37 13.11 4.09
CA ILE A 154 -12.03 14.26 4.72
C ILE A 154 -12.69 13.84 6.03
N TYR A 155 -13.45 12.73 6.00
CA TYR A 155 -14.09 12.20 7.19
C TYR A 155 -13.07 11.90 8.29
N SER A 156 -11.98 11.21 7.95
CA SER A 156 -10.93 10.84 8.91
C SER A 156 -10.25 12.05 9.54
N ILE A 157 -10.02 13.12 8.77
CA ILE A 157 -9.44 14.37 9.28
C ILE A 157 -10.41 15.12 10.21
N LEU A 158 -11.69 15.21 9.83
CA LEU A 158 -12.69 15.97 10.59
C LEU A 158 -13.08 15.29 11.90
N PHE A 159 -13.35 13.99 11.82
CA PHE A 159 -13.93 13.21 12.91
C PHE A 159 -12.87 12.46 13.72
N ARG A 160 -11.64 12.33 13.21
CA ARG A 160 -10.52 11.66 13.90
C ARG A 160 -10.90 10.23 14.30
N ASN A 161 -11.46 9.49 13.36
CA ASN A 161 -12.04 8.16 13.53
C ASN A 161 -11.05 7.06 13.96
N MET A 162 -9.74 7.31 13.90
CA MET A 162 -8.73 6.36 14.37
C MET A 162 -8.11 6.81 15.70
N MET A 163 -7.90 5.86 16.59
CA MET A 163 -7.24 6.05 17.88
C MET A 163 -6.08 5.06 18.04
N MET A 164 -4.99 5.54 18.63
CA MET A 164 -3.84 4.71 18.97
C MET A 164 -4.04 4.16 20.38
N TYR A 165 -4.26 2.85 20.49
CA TYR A 165 -4.29 2.10 21.74
C TYR A 165 -3.00 1.29 21.80
N PRO A 166 -1.89 1.83 22.36
CA PRO A 166 -0.58 1.20 22.29
C PRO A 166 -0.61 -0.30 22.63
N PRO A 167 -0.07 -1.19 21.76
CA PRO A 167 0.72 -0.92 20.56
C PRO A 167 -0.08 -0.81 19.26
N GLN A 168 -1.42 -0.93 19.28
CA GLN A 168 -2.27 -1.03 18.10
C GLN A 168 -2.99 0.26 17.70
N TRP A 169 -3.50 0.27 16.48
CA TRP A 169 -4.48 1.24 15.98
C TRP A 169 -5.87 0.61 16.03
N ALA A 170 -6.90 1.39 16.31
CA ALA A 170 -8.27 0.92 16.17
C ALA A 170 -9.20 2.08 15.82
N TYR A 171 -10.40 1.72 15.35
CA TYR A 171 -11.49 2.67 15.19
C TYR A 171 -11.94 3.20 16.56
N ASP A 172 -12.23 4.50 16.62
CA ASP A 172 -12.88 5.14 17.76
C ASP A 172 -14.40 5.13 17.55
N PHE A 173 -15.06 4.15 18.15
CA PHE A 173 -16.50 3.93 18.02
C PHE A 173 -17.36 4.97 18.77
N ASP A 174 -16.75 5.87 19.56
CA ASP A 174 -17.46 6.98 20.19
C ASP A 174 -17.78 8.11 19.18
N VAL A 175 -17.20 8.04 17.98
CA VAL A 175 -17.32 9.05 16.93
C VAL A 175 -18.48 8.71 15.97
N PRO A 176 -19.27 9.70 15.51
CA PRO A 176 -20.40 9.46 14.62
C PRO A 176 -20.00 8.73 13.33
N PHE A 177 -20.81 7.74 12.92
CA PHE A 177 -20.64 6.95 11.69
C PHE A 177 -19.42 6.01 11.67
N CYS A 178 -18.66 5.88 12.76
CA CYS A 178 -17.47 5.04 12.78
C CYS A 178 -17.79 3.56 12.47
N ASP A 179 -18.86 3.03 13.07
CA ASP A 179 -19.37 1.66 12.78
C ASP A 179 -19.66 1.45 11.29
N LEU A 180 -20.22 2.46 10.62
CA LEU A 180 -20.52 2.40 9.20
C LEU A 180 -19.23 2.32 8.39
N PHE A 181 -18.21 3.13 8.72
CA PHE A 181 -16.94 3.13 7.99
C PHE A 181 -16.13 1.85 8.22
N ASP A 182 -16.11 1.31 9.44
CA ASP A 182 -15.52 0.00 9.72
C ASP A 182 -16.22 -1.10 8.89
N THR A 183 -17.56 -1.11 8.89
CA THR A 183 -18.34 -2.05 8.07
C THR A 183 -18.06 -1.89 6.57
N LEU A 184 -17.92 -0.66 6.07
CA LEU A 184 -17.60 -0.38 4.67
C LEU A 184 -16.18 -0.80 4.30
N GLU A 185 -15.21 -0.61 5.18
CA GLU A 185 -13.84 -1.10 4.99
C GLU A 185 -13.83 -2.62 4.83
N ILE A 186 -14.50 -3.33 5.72
CA ILE A 186 -14.66 -4.79 5.68
C ILE A 186 -15.37 -5.20 4.37
N SER A 187 -16.48 -4.53 4.05
CA SER A 187 -17.30 -4.82 2.87
C SER A 187 -16.59 -4.52 1.56
N LEU A 188 -15.59 -3.63 1.54
CA LEU A 188 -14.76 -3.36 0.38
C LEU A 188 -13.57 -4.32 0.29
N SER A 189 -13.00 -4.69 1.44
CA SER A 189 -11.80 -5.52 1.52
C SER A 189 -12.02 -6.93 0.97
N PHE A 190 -13.13 -7.58 1.34
CA PHE A 190 -13.39 -8.95 0.85
C PHE A 190 -13.62 -9.04 -0.66
N PRO A 191 -14.46 -8.19 -1.29
CA PRO A 191 -14.58 -8.17 -2.74
C PRO A 191 -13.24 -7.86 -3.43
N CYS A 192 -12.42 -6.95 -2.89
CA CYS A 192 -11.11 -6.65 -3.45
C CYS A 192 -10.18 -7.88 -3.46
N ILE A 193 -10.12 -8.62 -2.35
CA ILE A 193 -9.36 -9.89 -2.27
C ILE A 193 -9.90 -10.90 -3.28
N LEU A 194 -11.21 -11.11 -3.31
CA LEU A 194 -11.84 -12.10 -4.19
C LEU A 194 -11.61 -11.77 -5.67
N ILE A 195 -11.83 -10.52 -6.08
CA ILE A 195 -11.62 -10.05 -7.45
C ILE A 195 -10.14 -10.17 -7.82
N SER A 196 -9.22 -9.83 -6.91
CA SER A 196 -7.78 -9.98 -7.13
C SER A 196 -7.40 -11.43 -7.37
N PHE A 197 -7.89 -12.35 -6.54
CA PHE A 197 -7.65 -13.79 -6.68
C PHE A 197 -8.18 -14.33 -8.02
N LEU A 198 -9.44 -14.02 -8.38
CA LEU A 198 -10.04 -14.43 -9.65
C LEU A 198 -9.31 -13.83 -10.87
N SER A 199 -8.85 -12.58 -10.75
CA SER A 199 -8.04 -11.92 -11.77
C SER A 199 -6.73 -12.67 -11.99
N TYR A 200 -6.05 -13.09 -10.92
CA TYR A 200 -4.79 -13.81 -11.03
C TYR A 200 -4.95 -15.21 -11.63
N LEU A 201 -6.01 -15.94 -11.26
CA LEU A 201 -6.36 -17.22 -11.90
C LEU A 201 -6.63 -17.04 -13.39
N THR A 202 -7.35 -15.98 -13.76
CA THR A 202 -7.67 -15.69 -15.15
C THR A 202 -6.42 -15.30 -15.94
N ILE A 203 -5.51 -14.50 -15.37
CA ILE A 203 -4.22 -14.18 -16.00
C ILE A 203 -3.40 -15.46 -16.20
N ALA A 204 -3.32 -16.35 -15.21
CA ALA A 204 -2.61 -17.62 -15.33
C ALA A 204 -3.19 -18.47 -16.49
N TYR A 205 -4.52 -18.57 -16.55
CA TYR A 205 -5.23 -19.28 -17.61
C TYR A 205 -4.96 -18.66 -18.99
N LEU A 206 -5.07 -17.34 -19.12
CA LEU A 206 -4.80 -16.62 -20.37
C LEU A 206 -3.35 -16.79 -20.82
N ILE A 207 -2.37 -16.77 -19.91
CA ILE A 207 -0.97 -17.06 -20.21
C ILE A 207 -0.81 -18.49 -20.72
N PHE A 208 -1.53 -19.45 -20.13
CA PHE A 208 -1.49 -20.85 -20.55
C PHE A 208 -2.10 -21.05 -21.95
N VAL A 209 -3.26 -20.47 -22.23
CA VAL A 209 -3.94 -20.59 -23.53
C VAL A 209 -3.18 -19.83 -24.63
N SER A 210 -2.63 -18.65 -24.31
CA SER A 210 -1.84 -17.85 -25.25
C SER A 210 -0.45 -18.45 -25.57
N LYS A 211 -0.06 -19.56 -24.91
CA LYS A 211 1.13 -20.37 -25.29
C LYS A 211 1.17 -20.72 -26.78
N ASN A 212 0.01 -20.81 -27.44
CA ASN A 212 -0.09 -21.29 -28.81
C ASN A 212 0.04 -20.22 -29.89
N LEU A 213 0.07 -18.92 -29.57
CA LEU A 213 -0.15 -17.91 -30.62
C LEU A 213 0.94 -16.83 -30.81
N LYS A 214 1.45 -16.10 -29.79
CA LYS A 214 2.18 -14.83 -30.10
C LYS A 214 3.29 -14.32 -29.14
N SER A 215 3.67 -15.02 -28.05
CA SER A 215 4.61 -14.46 -27.05
C SER A 215 5.93 -15.23 -26.92
N SER A 216 7.05 -14.49 -26.75
CA SER A 216 8.37 -15.08 -26.52
C SER A 216 8.46 -15.73 -25.12
N VAL A 217 9.26 -16.79 -25.00
CA VAL A 217 9.48 -17.51 -23.73
C VAL A 217 9.93 -16.56 -22.61
N ALA A 218 10.82 -15.61 -22.93
CA ALA A 218 11.34 -14.63 -21.99
C ALA A 218 10.27 -13.65 -21.48
N SER A 219 9.37 -13.19 -22.37
CA SER A 219 8.23 -12.35 -22.00
C SER A 219 7.29 -13.10 -21.05
N ARG A 220 6.96 -14.36 -21.35
CA ARG A 220 6.07 -15.18 -20.50
C ARG A 220 6.64 -15.39 -19.11
N ARG A 221 7.94 -15.68 -19.00
CA ARG A 221 8.59 -15.87 -17.69
C ARG A 221 8.50 -14.62 -16.82
N ASN A 222 8.65 -13.44 -17.41
CA ASN A 222 8.48 -12.18 -16.69
C ASN A 222 7.03 -11.96 -16.23
N GLU A 223 6.05 -12.27 -17.07
CA GLU A 223 4.62 -12.16 -16.69
C GLU A 223 4.24 -13.12 -15.56
N ILE A 224 4.72 -14.37 -15.61
CA ILE A 224 4.50 -15.34 -14.52
C ILE A 224 5.16 -14.86 -13.22
N ALA A 225 6.37 -14.31 -13.28
CA ALA A 225 7.06 -13.77 -12.11
C ALA A 225 6.26 -12.61 -11.48
N ILE A 226 5.72 -11.72 -12.32
CA ILE A 226 4.87 -10.60 -11.87
C ILE A 226 3.56 -11.11 -11.25
N LEU A 227 2.95 -12.14 -11.84
CA LEU A 227 1.74 -12.76 -11.30
C LEU A 227 1.99 -13.40 -9.93
N PHE A 228 3.10 -14.13 -9.81
CA PHE A 228 3.50 -14.75 -8.55
C PHE A 228 3.76 -13.72 -7.46
N GLN A 229 4.41 -12.60 -7.80
CA GLN A 229 4.57 -11.45 -6.90
C GLN A 229 3.22 -10.95 -6.41
N SER A 230 2.27 -10.67 -7.31
CA SER A 230 0.96 -10.14 -6.94
C SER A 230 0.16 -11.13 -6.09
N ALA A 231 0.21 -12.43 -6.41
CA ALA A 231 -0.46 -13.48 -5.63
C ALA A 231 0.10 -13.59 -4.20
N LEU A 232 1.42 -13.48 -4.01
CA LEU A 232 2.03 -13.51 -2.68
C LEU A 232 1.65 -12.28 -1.85
N VAL A 233 1.65 -11.09 -2.44
CA VAL A 233 1.22 -9.85 -1.77
C VAL A 233 -0.25 -9.96 -1.33
N THR A 234 -1.14 -10.43 -2.21
CA THR A 234 -2.56 -10.60 -1.86
C THR A 234 -2.78 -11.68 -0.80
N ALA A 235 -2.05 -12.79 -0.85
CA ALA A 235 -2.12 -13.81 0.19
C ALA A 235 -1.68 -13.26 1.56
N TYR A 236 -0.59 -12.49 1.59
CA TYR A 236 -0.09 -11.80 2.77
C TYR A 236 -1.15 -10.86 3.38
N ILE A 237 -1.72 -9.96 2.56
CA ILE A 237 -2.79 -9.05 2.97
C ILE A 237 -4.03 -9.82 3.48
N SER A 238 -4.41 -10.91 2.81
CA SER A 238 -5.59 -11.70 3.20
C SER A 238 -5.44 -12.26 4.61
N VAL A 239 -4.27 -12.81 4.93
CA VAL A 239 -3.98 -13.33 6.28
C VAL A 239 -4.08 -12.20 7.31
N MET A 240 -3.52 -11.03 7.04
CA MET A 240 -3.58 -9.91 7.97
C MET A 240 -5.01 -9.43 8.23
N ILE A 241 -5.85 -9.32 7.20
CA ILE A 241 -7.27 -8.95 7.36
C ILE A 241 -8.01 -10.00 8.19
N PHE A 242 -7.75 -11.30 7.97
CA PHE A 242 -8.38 -12.35 8.76
C PHE A 242 -7.99 -12.29 10.24
N VAL A 243 -6.71 -12.01 10.54
CA VAL A 243 -6.22 -11.87 11.92
C VAL A 243 -6.76 -10.59 12.58
N TRP A 244 -6.89 -9.50 11.82
CA TRP A 244 -7.43 -8.22 12.30
C TRP A 244 -8.92 -8.28 12.67
N HIS A 245 -9.69 -9.16 12.02
CA HIS A 245 -11.12 -9.35 12.31
C HIS A 245 -11.44 -10.72 12.92
N PRO A 246 -10.94 -11.04 14.14
CA PRO A 246 -11.12 -12.35 14.75
C PRO A 246 -12.60 -12.68 15.05
N ALA A 247 -13.44 -11.65 15.25
CA ALA A 247 -14.88 -11.82 15.47
C ALA A 247 -15.61 -12.37 14.23
N LEU A 248 -15.11 -12.10 13.02
CA LEU A 248 -15.69 -12.60 11.77
C LEU A 248 -15.18 -14.00 11.41
N PHE A 249 -13.99 -14.38 11.90
CA PHE A 249 -13.33 -15.63 11.54
C PHE A 249 -12.97 -16.45 12.76
N THR A 250 -13.89 -17.33 13.17
CA THR A 250 -13.68 -18.27 14.28
C THR A 250 -12.46 -19.19 14.08
N MET A 251 -12.06 -19.44 12.83
CA MET A 251 -10.85 -20.19 12.47
C MET A 251 -9.54 -19.54 12.93
N PHE A 252 -9.52 -18.22 13.19
CA PHE A 252 -8.35 -17.47 13.66
C PHE A 252 -8.41 -17.12 15.15
N GLN A 253 -9.41 -17.59 15.89
CA GLN A 253 -9.54 -17.37 17.34
C GLN A 253 -8.43 -18.02 18.17
N PHE A 254 -7.60 -18.89 17.58
CA PHE A 254 -6.39 -19.40 18.25
C PHE A 254 -5.34 -18.29 18.46
N ILE A 255 -5.44 -17.17 17.73
CA ILE A 255 -4.63 -15.97 17.96
C ILE A 255 -5.42 -15.06 18.90
N ASP A 256 -5.00 -14.97 20.16
CA ASP A 256 -5.64 -14.10 21.14
C ASP A 256 -5.24 -12.64 20.89
N MET A 257 -6.13 -11.87 20.27
CA MET A 257 -5.92 -10.45 20.01
C MET A 257 -6.10 -9.57 21.25
N ASN A 258 -6.41 -10.13 22.43
CA ASN A 258 -6.30 -9.41 23.70
C ASN A 258 -4.87 -9.37 24.24
N ASP A 259 -4.00 -10.25 23.75
CA ASP A 259 -2.59 -10.27 24.12
C ASP A 259 -1.81 -9.13 23.44
N GLN A 260 -1.08 -8.36 24.24
CA GLN A 260 -0.33 -7.19 23.78
C GLN A 260 0.77 -7.55 22.77
N THR A 261 1.38 -8.73 22.90
CA THR A 261 2.41 -9.20 21.98
C THR A 261 1.80 -9.50 20.61
N ASN A 262 0.65 -10.17 20.57
CA ASN A 262 -0.06 -10.45 19.31
C ASN A 262 -0.50 -9.15 18.60
N GLN A 263 -0.98 -8.17 19.36
CA GLN A 263 -1.31 -6.83 18.82
C GLN A 263 -0.06 -6.13 18.25
N ALA A 264 1.07 -6.19 18.95
CA ALA A 264 2.35 -5.65 18.47
C ALA A 264 2.82 -6.35 17.20
N ILE A 265 2.72 -7.69 17.12
CA ILE A 265 3.10 -8.46 15.93
C ILE A 265 2.22 -8.08 14.73
N LEU A 266 0.90 -8.00 14.91
CA LEU A 266 -0.01 -7.62 13.83
C LEU A 266 0.29 -6.19 13.34
N ASN A 267 0.53 -5.27 14.26
CA ASN A 267 0.90 -3.90 13.90
C ASN A 267 2.28 -3.82 13.23
N PHE A 268 3.24 -4.68 13.61
CA PHE A 268 4.50 -4.82 12.87
C PHE A 268 4.27 -5.33 11.45
N MET A 269 3.35 -6.28 11.25
CA MET A 269 2.99 -6.78 9.92
C MET A 269 2.41 -5.69 9.01
N TRP A 270 1.66 -4.71 9.55
CA TRP A 270 1.20 -3.53 8.79
C TRP A 270 2.35 -2.69 8.24
N ILE A 271 3.45 -2.62 8.96
CA ILE A 271 4.64 -1.88 8.52
C ILE A 271 5.43 -2.71 7.51
N VAL A 272 5.57 -4.01 7.78
CA VAL A 272 6.20 -4.95 6.85
C VAL A 272 5.45 -4.96 5.52
N HIS A 273 4.12 -4.81 5.50
CA HIS A 273 3.33 -4.65 4.27
C HIS A 273 3.87 -3.54 3.37
N CYS A 274 4.23 -2.39 3.97
CA CYS A 274 4.80 -1.26 3.24
C CYS A 274 6.11 -1.60 2.52
N TYR A 275 6.82 -2.64 2.95
CA TYR A 275 8.01 -3.19 2.29
C TYR A 275 7.73 -4.37 1.37
N VAL A 276 6.74 -5.21 1.68
CA VAL A 276 6.45 -6.43 0.93
C VAL A 276 6.21 -6.10 -0.55
N ASN A 277 5.34 -5.15 -0.85
CA ASN A 277 5.05 -4.82 -2.25
C ASN A 277 6.27 -4.25 -3.02
N PRO A 278 7.00 -3.22 -2.56
CA PRO A 278 8.17 -2.70 -3.28
C PRO A 278 9.33 -3.71 -3.36
N CYS A 279 9.60 -4.47 -2.29
CA CYS A 279 10.64 -5.50 -2.33
C CYS A 279 10.31 -6.59 -3.35
N MET A 280 9.05 -7.06 -3.36
CA MET A 280 8.62 -8.07 -4.32
C MET A 280 8.66 -7.53 -5.75
N LEU A 281 8.32 -6.25 -5.96
CA LEU A 281 8.49 -5.59 -7.26
C LEU A 281 9.96 -5.62 -7.73
N LEU A 282 10.91 -5.31 -6.86
CA LEU A 282 12.34 -5.35 -7.20
C LEU A 282 12.86 -6.77 -7.43
N VAL A 283 12.36 -7.77 -6.70
CA VAL A 283 12.76 -9.18 -6.85
C VAL A 283 12.25 -9.75 -8.17
N PHE A 284 10.97 -9.60 -8.46
CA PHE A 284 10.30 -10.27 -9.58
C PHE A 284 10.26 -9.44 -10.87
N ASN A 285 10.27 -8.11 -10.79
CA ASN A 285 10.26 -7.25 -11.97
C ASN A 285 11.68 -6.82 -12.38
N LYS A 286 12.33 -7.67 -13.18
CA LYS A 286 13.71 -7.43 -13.67
C LYS A 286 13.87 -6.10 -14.41
N SER A 287 12.83 -5.67 -15.12
CA SER A 287 12.90 -4.42 -15.89
C SER A 287 12.92 -3.22 -14.96
N ILE A 288 12.00 -3.14 -14.00
CA ILE A 288 11.96 -2.05 -13.01
C ILE A 288 13.23 -2.07 -12.16
N ARG A 289 13.69 -3.24 -11.69
CA ARG A 289 14.95 -3.34 -10.94
C ARG A 289 16.14 -2.80 -11.73
N GLY A 290 16.24 -3.15 -13.02
CA GLY A 290 17.29 -2.64 -13.90
C GLY A 290 17.28 -1.11 -13.99
N ASP A 291 16.08 -0.53 -14.11
CA ASP A 291 15.89 0.92 -14.17
C ASP A 291 16.23 1.59 -12.84
N CYS A 292 15.83 1.02 -11.69
CA CYS A 292 16.21 1.53 -10.36
C CYS A 292 17.73 1.55 -10.17
N VAL A 293 18.42 0.46 -10.52
CA VAL A 293 19.90 0.38 -10.40
C VAL A 293 20.58 1.40 -11.31
N ARG A 294 20.04 1.63 -12.51
CA ARG A 294 20.56 2.65 -13.44
C ARG A 294 20.36 4.06 -12.90
N LEU A 295 19.17 4.34 -12.36
CA LEU A 295 18.87 5.63 -11.74
C LEU A 295 19.84 5.93 -10.59
N LEU A 296 20.10 4.95 -9.71
CA LEU A 296 21.08 5.08 -8.63
C LEU A 296 22.51 5.31 -9.13
N ARG A 297 22.91 4.70 -10.25
CA ARG A 297 24.28 4.83 -10.79
C ARG A 297 24.51 6.09 -11.60
N THR A 298 23.52 6.53 -12.37
CA THR A 298 23.71 7.52 -13.45
C THR A 298 22.79 8.74 -13.33
N GLY A 299 21.83 8.71 -12.40
CA GLY A 299 20.78 9.74 -12.31
C GLY A 299 19.78 9.74 -13.47
N LYS A 300 19.86 8.76 -14.40
CA LYS A 300 19.02 8.67 -15.60
C LYS A 300 18.54 7.24 -15.85
N ILE A 301 17.43 7.12 -16.57
CA ILE A 301 16.93 5.87 -17.14
C ILE A 301 17.08 6.00 -18.65
N ASP A 302 18.07 5.33 -19.25
CA ASP A 302 18.36 5.44 -20.68
C ASP A 302 17.15 5.10 -21.54
N GLN A 303 16.99 5.85 -22.64
CA GLN A 303 16.07 5.48 -23.71
C GLN A 303 16.50 4.12 -24.28
N PRO A 304 15.58 3.18 -24.57
CA PRO A 304 15.92 2.12 -25.51
C PRO A 304 16.39 2.81 -26.80
N PRO A 305 17.46 2.32 -27.46
CA PRO A 305 17.90 2.93 -28.70
C PRO A 305 16.68 3.04 -29.61
N ARG A 306 16.34 4.28 -30.04
CA ARG A 306 15.52 4.44 -31.23
C ARG A 306 16.21 3.57 -32.25
N ALA A 307 15.58 2.46 -32.65
CA ALA A 307 16.02 1.74 -33.82
C ALA A 307 16.23 2.82 -34.87
N ALA A 308 17.49 3.03 -35.25
CA ALA A 308 17.83 3.98 -36.28
C ALA A 308 16.92 3.58 -37.44
N ALA A 309 16.03 4.48 -37.84
CA ALA A 309 15.39 4.40 -39.13
C ALA A 309 16.50 4.62 -40.15
N THR A 310 17.33 3.60 -40.35
CA THR A 310 18.16 3.43 -41.53
C THR A 310 17.19 3.26 -42.69
N SER A 311 16.89 4.41 -43.30
CA SER A 311 17.21 4.68 -44.70
C SER A 311 17.07 3.52 -45.70
N ILE A 312 16.29 3.80 -46.75
CA ILE A 312 16.31 3.19 -48.10
C ILE A 312 15.52 1.87 -48.15
N VAL A 313 14.42 1.75 -48.90
CA VAL A 313 14.39 1.75 -50.38
C VAL A 313 13.13 2.47 -50.89
N THR A 314 13.35 3.54 -51.66
CA THR A 314 12.47 3.97 -52.76
C THR A 314 12.32 2.85 -53.76
N LEU A 315 11.09 2.45 -54.10
CA LEU A 315 10.80 1.92 -55.42
C LEU A 315 9.45 2.47 -55.88
N SER A 316 9.58 3.29 -56.92
CA SER A 316 8.61 3.59 -57.97
C SER A 316 7.77 2.40 -58.39
#